data_AF-A0A450VGV7-F1
#
_entry.id   AF-A0A450VGV7-F1
#
_cell.length_a   1.000
_cell.length_b   1.000
_cell.length_c   1.000
_cell.angle_alpha   90.00
_cell.angle_beta   90.00
_cell.angle_gamma   90.00
#
_symmetry.space_group_name_H-M   'P 1'
#
loop_
_entity.id
_entity.type
_entity.pdbx_description
1 polymer ?
#
loop_
_entity_poly.entity_id
_entity_poly.type
_entity_poly.pdbx_seq_one_letter_code
_entity_poly.pdbx_strand_id
1 'polypeptide(L)'
;TRIDVERMPFYRLGMERGMEQGMERGMALGRGEGEIALLMRLLGYKFGALPSGIRQRIETARAEELALWEQRVLSAKTLDEVFL
;
A
#
# COMPACT_ATOMS: atom_id res chain seq x y z
N THR A 1 3.45 -45.31 -15.66
CA THR A 1 3.73 -44.13 -16.52
C THR A 1 3.68 -42.89 -15.66
N ARG A 2 4.81 -42.19 -15.46
CA ARG A 2 4.83 -40.92 -14.72
C ARG A 2 4.28 -39.85 -15.66
N ILE A 3 3.12 -39.30 -15.33
CA ILE A 3 2.56 -38.19 -16.10
C ILE A 3 3.45 -36.98 -15.87
N ASP A 4 4.02 -36.45 -16.95
CA ASP A 4 4.78 -35.20 -16.94
C ASP A 4 3.79 -34.04 -16.95
N VAL A 5 3.41 -33.60 -15.75
CA VAL A 5 2.40 -32.55 -15.52
C VAL A 5 2.86 -31.22 -16.13
N GLU A 6 4.17 -30.98 -16.23
CA GLU A 6 4.72 -29.73 -16.77
C GLU A 6 4.46 -29.58 -18.29
N ARG A 7 4.31 -30.70 -18.99
CA ARG A 7 3.96 -30.73 -20.42
C ARG A 7 2.47 -30.59 -20.67
N MET A 8 1.64 -30.66 -19.63
CA MET A 8 0.20 -30.57 -19.79
C MET A 8 -0.22 -29.11 -19.99
N PRO A 9 -1.10 -28.80 -20.96
CA PRO A 9 -1.49 -27.42 -21.27
C PRO A 9 -2.02 -26.63 -20.07
N PHE A 10 -2.72 -27.29 -19.15
CA PHE A 10 -3.27 -26.66 -17.96
C PHE A 10 -2.20 -26.24 -16.92
N TYR A 11 -1.04 -26.91 -16.90
CA TYR A 11 0.04 -26.56 -15.97
C TYR A 11 0.64 -25.20 -16.35
N ARG A 12 0.95 -25.01 -17.63
CA ARG A 12 1.45 -23.73 -18.14
C ARG A 12 0.44 -22.62 -17.89
N LEU A 13 -0.83 -22.86 -18.22
CA LEU A 13 -1.91 -21.88 -17.97
C LEU A 13 -2.06 -21.54 -16.48
N GLY A 14 -1.92 -22.53 -15.59
CA GLY A 14 -1.96 -22.32 -14.14
C GLY A 14 -0.78 -21.49 -13.64
N MET A 15 0.43 -21.75 -14.14
CA MET A 15 1.63 -20.99 -13.80
C MET A 15 1.55 -19.54 -14.29
N GLU A 16 1.11 -19.32 -15.53
CA GLU A 16 0.92 -17.98 -16.10
C GLU A 16 -0.10 -17.17 -15.28
N ARG A 17 -1.28 -17.74 -15.00
CA ARG A 17 -2.30 -17.08 -14.17
C ARG A 17 -1.84 -16.83 -12.74
N GLY A 18 -1.11 -17.78 -12.15
CA GLY A 18 -0.56 -17.63 -10.80
C GLY A 18 0.45 -16.50 -10.72
N MET A 19 1.31 -16.38 -11.73
CA MET A 19 2.30 -15.31 -11.83
C MET A 19 1.64 -13.95 -12.04
N GLU A 20 0.64 -13.86 -12.93
CA GLU A 20 -0.13 -12.65 -13.19
C GLU A 20 -0.85 -12.17 -11.91
N GLN A 21 -1.60 -13.05 -11.24
CA GLN A 21 -2.27 -12.72 -9.98
C GLN A 21 -1.29 -12.35 -8.86
N GLY A 22 -0.15 -13.03 -8.78
CA GLY A 22 0.90 -12.72 -7.80
C GLY A 22 1.50 -11.34 -8.03
N MET A 23 1.76 -10.99 -9.29
CA MET A 23 2.28 -9.68 -9.69
C MET A 23 1.27 -8.56 -9.42
N GLU A 24 -0.01 -8.75 -9.77
CA GLU A 24 -1.08 -7.78 -9.49
C GLU A 24 -1.25 -7.54 -7.98
N ARG A 25 -1.32 -8.60 -7.19
CA ARG A 25 -1.43 -8.50 -5.72
C ARG A 25 -0.20 -7.82 -5.13
N GLY A 26 1.00 -8.19 -5.59
CA GLY A 26 2.25 -7.59 -5.14
C GLY A 26 2.33 -6.10 -5.44
N MET A 27 1.94 -5.69 -6.64
CA MET A 27 1.88 -4.27 -7.01
C MET A 27 0.86 -3.49 -6.18
N ALA A 28 -0.33 -4.06 -5.95
CA ALA A 28 -1.36 -3.42 -5.15
C ALA A 28 -0.92 -3.22 -3.69
N LEU A 29 -0.32 -4.25 -3.08
CA LEU A 29 0.23 -4.18 -1.71
C LEU A 29 1.38 -3.16 -1.63
N GLY A 30 2.34 -3.25 -2.55
CA GLY A 30 3.49 -2.35 -2.57
C GLY A 30 3.11 -0.88 -2.79
N ARG A 31 2.06 -0.62 -3.56
CA ARG A 31 1.50 0.72 -3.72
C ARG A 31 0.95 1.26 -2.39
N GLY A 32 0.12 0.47 -1.69
CA GLY A 32 -0.45 0.88 -0.41
C GLY A 32 0.61 1.13 0.68
N GLU A 33 1.59 0.22 0.80
CA GLU A 33 2.72 0.41 1.72
C GLU A 33 3.54 1.66 1.36
N GLY A 34 3.71 1.92 0.07
CA GLY A 34 4.39 3.11 -0.45
C GLY A 34 3.68 4.42 -0.10
N GLU A 35 2.36 4.48 -0.27
CA GLU A 35 1.51 5.64 0.09
C GLU A 35 1.60 5.93 1.60
N ILE A 36 1.46 4.90 2.45
CA ILE A 36 1.62 5.02 3.91
C ILE A 36 3.01 5.57 4.27
N ALA A 37 4.08 5.00 3.69
CA ALA A 37 5.44 5.42 3.97
C ALA A 37 5.73 6.85 3.47
N LEU A 38 5.13 7.27 2.36
CA LEU A 38 5.22 8.64 1.86
C LEU A 38 4.54 9.62 2.83
N LEU A 39 3.29 9.36 3.21
CA LEU A 39 2.55 10.23 4.12
C LEU A 39 3.27 10.37 5.48
N MET A 40 3.77 9.27 6.04
CA MET A 40 4.56 9.29 7.28
C MET A 40 5.80 10.19 7.18
N ARG A 41 6.51 10.16 6.05
CA ARG A 41 7.67 11.04 5.80
C ARG A 41 7.26 12.51 5.66
N LEU A 42 6.19 12.80 4.93
CA LEU A 42 5.68 14.16 4.77
C LEU A 42 5.26 14.77 6.12
N LEU A 43 4.55 14.00 6.94
CA LEU A 43 4.18 14.39 8.29
C LEU A 43 5.42 14.64 9.15
N GLY A 44 6.40 13.75 9.10
CA GLY A 44 7.67 13.91 9.84
C GLY A 44 8.47 15.14 9.41
N TYR A 45 8.55 15.42 8.10
CA TYR A 45 9.23 16.62 7.60
C TYR A 45 8.54 17.90 8.01
N LYS A 46 7.20 17.89 8.05
CA LYS A 46 6.41 19.09 8.28
C LYS A 46 6.17 19.40 9.76
N PHE A 47 6.01 18.37 10.57
CA PHE A 47 5.61 18.50 11.98
C PHE A 47 6.66 17.96 12.97
N GLY A 48 7.73 17.35 12.48
CA GLY A 48 8.81 16.81 13.31
C GLY A 48 8.43 15.47 13.96
N ALA A 49 8.74 15.31 15.25
CA ALA A 49 8.46 14.09 15.98
C ALA A 49 6.94 13.84 16.06
N LEU A 50 6.49 12.71 15.52
CA LEU A 50 5.08 12.37 15.47
C LEU A 50 4.64 11.65 16.75
N PRO A 51 3.41 11.92 17.26
CA PRO A 51 2.85 11.19 18.39
C PRO A 51 2.79 9.68 18.16
N SER A 52 2.94 8.92 19.23
CA SER A 52 2.68 7.48 19.23
C SER A 52 1.23 7.22 18.80
N GLY A 53 1.03 6.36 17.80
CA GLY A 53 -0.29 5.99 17.29
C GLY A 53 -0.63 6.58 15.90
N ILE A 54 0.08 7.62 15.43
CA ILE A 54 -0.13 8.15 14.07
C ILE A 54 0.13 7.08 13.01
N ARG A 55 1.19 6.29 13.18
CA ARG A 55 1.50 5.17 12.30
C ARG A 55 0.33 4.19 12.18
N GLN A 56 -0.17 3.71 13.31
CA GLN A 56 -1.27 2.75 13.34
C GLN A 56 -2.54 3.33 12.70
N ARG A 57 -2.85 4.60 12.98
CA ARG A 57 -3.99 5.29 12.37
C ARG A 57 -3.90 5.31 10.84
N ILE A 58 -2.70 5.54 10.30
CA ILE A 58 -2.45 5.58 8.85
C ILE A 58 -2.48 4.18 8.25
N GLU A 59 -1.89 3.19 8.91
CA GLU A 59 -1.86 1.79 8.44
C GLU A 59 -3.26 1.14 8.40
N THR A 60 -4.20 1.61 9.23
CA THR A 60 -5.59 1.12 9.25
C THR A 60 -6.59 2.00 8.48
N ALA A 61 -6.12 3.07 7.87
CA ALA A 61 -6.98 4.00 7.15
C ALA A 61 -7.48 3.41 5.82
N ARG A 62 -8.67 3.81 5.40
CA ARG A 62 -9.16 3.48 4.06
C ARG A 62 -8.40 4.28 3.02
N ALA A 63 -8.39 3.79 1.78
CA ALA A 63 -7.68 4.45 0.68
C ALA A 63 -8.15 5.91 0.45
N GLU A 64 -9.44 6.18 0.63
CA GLU A 64 -10.00 7.53 0.47
C GLU A 64 -9.54 8.48 1.58
N GLU A 65 -9.33 7.96 2.79
CA GLU A 65 -8.83 8.74 3.93
C GLU A 65 -7.35 9.08 3.73
N LEU A 66 -6.55 8.09 3.30
CA LEU A 66 -5.15 8.30 2.91
C LEU A 66 -5.01 9.38 1.84
N ALA A 67 -5.77 9.28 0.74
CA ALA A 67 -5.73 10.26 -0.35
C ALA A 67 -6.12 11.67 0.11
N LEU A 68 -7.08 11.79 1.03
CA LEU A 68 -7.48 13.08 1.59
C LEU A 68 -6.37 13.68 2.48
N TRP A 69 -5.73 12.85 3.29
CA TRP A 69 -4.63 13.27 4.16
C TRP A 69 -3.38 13.66 3.37
N GLU A 70 -3.09 12.98 2.26
CA GLU A 70 -2.03 13.34 1.32
C GLU A 70 -2.23 14.72 0.69
N GLN A 71 -3.48 15.14 0.44
CA GLN A 71 -3.76 16.49 -0.03
C GLN A 71 -3.64 17.51 1.09
N ARG A 72 -4.19 17.20 2.27
CA ARG A 72 -4.21 18.12 3.41
C ARG A 72 -2.83 18.36 4.01
N VAL A 73 -1.93 17.38 4.01
CA VAL A 73 -0.57 17.55 4.56
C VAL A 73 0.20 18.67 3.86
N LEU A 74 -0.15 18.98 2.61
CA LEU A 74 0.50 20.04 1.82
C LEU A 74 0.19 21.45 2.35
N SER A 75 -0.95 21.66 3.02
CA SER A 75 -1.44 22.99 3.41
C SER A 75 -1.85 23.13 4.88
N ALA A 76 -2.17 22.03 5.56
CA ALA A 76 -2.53 21.99 6.97
C ALA A 76 -1.48 22.71 7.82
N LYS A 77 -1.85 23.40 8.89
CA LYS A 77 -0.93 24.06 9.83
C LYS A 77 -0.62 23.18 11.03
N THR A 78 -1.49 22.22 11.34
CA THR A 78 -1.36 21.30 12.47
C THR A 78 -1.55 19.86 12.01
N LEU A 79 -1.14 18.90 12.85
CA LEU A 79 -1.42 17.48 12.60
C LEU A 79 -2.92 17.20 12.58
N ASP A 80 -3.69 17.81 13.48
CA ASP A 80 -5.13 17.61 13.58
C ASP A 80 -5.85 18.03 12.29
N GLU A 81 -5.43 19.14 11.68
CA GLU A 81 -5.97 19.60 10.39
C GLU A 81 -5.78 18.61 9.24
N VAL A 82 -4.73 17.78 9.29
CA VAL A 82 -4.55 16.70 8.29
C VAL A 82 -5.66 15.67 8.44
N PHE A 83 -5.98 15.30 9.68
CA PHE A 83 -6.83 14.16 10.00
C PHE A 83 -8.29 14.50 10.36
N LEU A 84 -8.77 15.69 9.97
CA LEU A 84 -10.19 16.05 9.94
C LEU A 84 -10.96 15.22 8.89
#